data_AF-A0A7Z0C0N3-F1
#
_entry.id   AF-A0A7Z0C0N3-F1
#
_cell.length_a   1.000
_cell.length_b   1.000
_cell.length_c   1.000
_cell.angle_alpha   90.00
_cell.angle_beta   90.00
_cell.angle_gamma   90.00
#
_symmetry.space_group_name_H-M   'P 1'
#
loop_
_entity.id
_entity.type
_entity.pdbx_description
1 polymer ?
#
loop_
_entity_poly.entity_id
_entity_poly.type
_entity_poly.pdbx_seq_one_letter_code
_entity_poly.pdbx_strand_id
1 'polypeptide(L)'
;MSSGHGSRRRKHEEHEEHENHERWLVSYADMVTLLMVLFVVMFAMSQVDEKKYAQLKEGLAAGFGSSDSLLEGSSSLHEQPGSAAVDSVSPQLATANLDSEQQQAVANAVQRAAALQNQRSWDEAAAEAERLEKVRATLTSALEREGLAGDVTTSYDHRGLVISLVSRHVVFQANLASLSLRGQQVVDAVAPVLRSLEDPLQIDGHTNQVPVKPKYYATDWDLSAARAVTVLRRLEEQHGLPADRLSVAGYGHTRPLVDPSKPGSQAVNKRVDIVVLTDLAPQDAALLPDAAAKAEADAAEEKARGKARTKAERKAERKARKAGTSPDSPDDSHDSDGAHAAAAPTGPDSKEQR
;
A
#
# COMPACT_ATOMS: atom_id res chain seq x y z
N MET A 1 -77.34 34.02 79.32
CA MET A 1 -75.88 33.88 79.48
C MET A 1 -75.47 32.62 78.75
N SER A 2 -74.46 32.51 77.90
CA SER A 2 -73.57 33.45 77.25
C SER A 2 -72.92 32.67 76.11
N SER A 3 -72.85 33.30 74.94
CA SER A 3 -71.88 33.14 73.85
C SER A 3 -70.72 32.14 73.98
N GLY A 4 -70.40 31.44 72.88
CA GLY A 4 -69.07 30.85 72.68
C GLY A 4 -68.90 30.16 71.32
N HIS A 5 -68.42 30.93 70.33
CA HIS A 5 -68.10 30.52 68.97
C HIS A 5 -66.65 29.97 68.86
N GLY A 6 -66.38 29.18 67.80
CA GLY A 6 -65.04 28.83 67.33
C GLY A 6 -64.62 27.40 67.70
N SER A 7 -63.82 26.68 66.92
CA SER A 7 -63.14 26.94 65.65
C SER A 7 -62.65 25.57 65.16
N ARG A 8 -62.53 25.40 63.84
CA ARG A 8 -62.04 24.18 63.18
C ARG A 8 -60.64 23.77 63.66
N ARG A 9 -60.42 22.47 63.80
CA ARG A 9 -59.13 21.85 63.45
C ARG A 9 -59.40 20.52 62.74
N ARG A 10 -59.17 20.53 61.42
CA ARG A 10 -58.97 19.33 60.61
C ARG A 10 -57.76 18.60 61.20
N LYS A 11 -57.94 17.35 61.63
CA LYS A 11 -56.81 16.45 61.86
C LYS A 11 -56.46 15.86 60.49
N HIS A 12 -55.24 16.12 60.06
CA HIS A 12 -54.62 15.57 58.86
C HIS A 12 -54.78 14.05 58.90
N GLU A 13 -55.47 13.47 57.92
CA GLU A 13 -55.27 12.06 57.57
C GLU A 13 -53.91 12.02 56.88
N GLU A 14 -52.94 11.39 57.53
CA GLU A 14 -51.70 10.99 56.88
C GLU A 14 -52.12 9.97 55.82
N HIS A 15 -52.08 10.38 54.55
CA HIS A 15 -52.13 9.43 53.45
C HIS A 15 -50.92 8.52 53.63
N GLU A 16 -51.19 7.24 53.83
CA GLU A 16 -50.22 6.16 53.74
C GLU A 16 -49.43 6.38 52.44
N GLU A 17 -48.18 6.81 52.57
CA GLU A 17 -47.24 6.69 51.47
C GLU A 17 -47.12 5.19 51.23
N HIS A 18 -47.84 4.68 50.22
CA HIS A 18 -47.62 3.35 49.73
C HIS A 18 -46.15 3.28 49.32
N GLU A 19 -45.33 2.67 50.16
CA GLU A 19 -43.96 2.30 49.82
C GLU A 19 -44.02 1.69 48.43
N ASN A 20 -43.30 2.30 47.50
CA ASN A 20 -43.45 2.04 46.08
C ASN A 20 -42.79 0.69 45.78
N HIS A 21 -43.48 -0.39 46.16
CA HIS A 21 -43.08 -1.79 46.05
C HIS A 21 -42.98 -2.25 44.59
N GLU A 22 -43.04 -1.34 43.61
CA GLU A 22 -42.85 -1.63 42.19
C GLU A 22 -41.46 -1.18 41.68
N ARG A 23 -40.64 -0.53 42.51
CA ARG A 23 -39.29 -0.08 42.09
C ARG A 23 -38.34 -1.24 41.76
N TRP A 24 -38.45 -2.38 42.43
CA TRP A 24 -37.66 -3.57 42.09
C TRP A 24 -38.06 -4.15 40.73
N LEU A 25 -39.31 -3.91 40.32
CA LEU A 25 -39.89 -4.41 39.08
C LEU A 25 -39.30 -3.68 37.86
N VAL A 26 -38.88 -2.42 38.02
CA VAL A 26 -38.20 -1.65 36.98
C VAL A 26 -36.79 -2.19 36.70
N SER A 27 -35.99 -2.48 37.73
CA SER A 27 -34.66 -3.08 37.55
C SER A 27 -34.74 -4.53 37.05
N TYR A 28 -35.77 -5.27 37.46
CA TYR A 28 -36.04 -6.60 36.93
C TYR A 28 -36.43 -6.54 35.45
N ALA A 29 -37.29 -5.60 35.07
CA ALA A 29 -37.67 -5.38 33.67
C ALA A 29 -36.46 -5.02 32.80
N ASP A 30 -35.54 -4.18 33.30
CA ASP A 30 -34.32 -3.80 32.59
C ASP A 30 -33.33 -4.97 32.43
N MET A 31 -33.19 -5.83 33.43
CA MET A 31 -32.39 -7.06 33.28
C MET A 31 -33.00 -8.03 32.27
N VAL A 32 -34.34 -8.17 32.24
CA VAL A 32 -35.04 -9.05 31.29
C VAL A 32 -34.93 -8.51 29.86
N THR A 33 -35.03 -7.20 29.65
CA THR A 33 -34.87 -6.60 28.31
C THR A 33 -33.43 -6.68 27.81
N LEU A 34 -32.42 -6.48 28.66
CA LEU A 34 -31.01 -6.68 28.28
C LEU A 34 -30.74 -8.15 27.91
N LEU A 35 -31.29 -9.09 28.65
CA LEU A 35 -31.19 -10.52 28.36
C LEU A 35 -31.91 -10.86 27.04
N MET A 36 -33.09 -10.30 26.79
CA MET A 36 -33.81 -10.45 25.53
C MET A 36 -33.00 -9.88 24.35
N VAL A 37 -32.44 -8.67 24.47
CA VAL A 37 -31.62 -8.06 23.42
C VAL A 37 -30.36 -8.89 23.17
N LEU A 38 -29.70 -9.40 24.22
CA LEU A 38 -28.57 -10.32 24.09
C LEU A 38 -28.96 -11.59 23.30
N PHE A 39 -30.09 -12.22 23.64
CA PHE A 39 -30.58 -13.40 22.93
C PHE A 39 -30.97 -13.10 21.48
N VAL A 40 -31.53 -11.92 21.17
CA VAL A 40 -31.85 -11.52 19.80
C VAL A 40 -30.59 -11.27 18.98
N VAL A 41 -29.56 -10.63 19.55
CA VAL A 41 -28.26 -10.44 18.88
C VAL A 41 -27.54 -11.77 18.68
N MET A 42 -27.50 -12.65 19.69
CA MET A 42 -26.95 -14.00 19.54
C MET A 42 -27.73 -14.83 18.51
N PHE A 43 -29.06 -14.73 18.49
CA PHE A 43 -29.90 -15.42 17.51
C PHE A 43 -29.65 -14.93 16.08
N ALA A 44 -29.48 -13.62 15.90
CA ALA A 44 -29.13 -13.02 14.61
C ALA A 44 -27.73 -13.45 14.12
N MET A 45 -26.80 -13.75 15.03
CA MET A 45 -25.47 -14.28 14.70
C MET A 45 -25.41 -15.82 14.58
N SER A 46 -26.36 -16.55 15.18
CA SER A 46 -26.27 -18.00 15.39
C SER A 46 -27.16 -18.85 14.49
N GLN A 47 -27.94 -18.27 13.58
CA GLN A 47 -28.71 -19.05 12.62
C GLN A 47 -27.88 -19.33 11.35
N VAL A 48 -26.75 -20.00 11.53
CA VAL A 48 -26.25 -20.88 10.47
C VAL A 48 -27.14 -22.12 10.56
N ASP A 49 -28.24 -22.07 9.83
CA ASP A 49 -29.21 -23.15 9.70
C ASP A 49 -28.45 -24.43 9.34
N GLU A 50 -28.30 -25.34 10.30
CA GLU A 50 -27.41 -26.50 10.21
C GLU A 50 -27.79 -27.39 9.01
N LYS A 51 -29.07 -27.36 8.62
CA LYS A 51 -29.55 -28.00 7.39
C LYS A 51 -29.09 -27.27 6.14
N LYS A 52 -29.08 -25.93 6.11
CA LYS A 52 -28.51 -25.16 4.99
C LYS A 52 -26.99 -25.24 4.95
N TYR A 53 -26.32 -25.31 6.10
CA TYR A 53 -24.88 -25.52 6.18
C TYR A 53 -24.51 -26.95 5.77
N ALA A 54 -25.29 -27.96 6.16
CA ALA A 54 -25.14 -29.32 5.69
C ALA A 54 -25.43 -29.44 4.19
N GLN A 55 -26.48 -28.78 3.68
CA GLN A 55 -26.79 -28.73 2.24
C GLN A 55 -25.74 -27.95 1.45
N LEU A 56 -25.17 -26.90 2.03
CA LEU A 56 -24.08 -26.13 1.44
C LEU A 56 -22.76 -26.92 1.47
N LYS A 57 -22.49 -27.64 2.56
CA LYS A 57 -21.34 -28.54 2.71
C LYS A 57 -21.45 -29.74 1.75
N GLU A 58 -22.65 -30.29 1.57
CA GLU A 58 -22.95 -31.36 0.62
C GLU A 58 -22.84 -30.84 -0.82
N GLY A 59 -23.38 -29.65 -1.12
CA GLY A 59 -23.26 -29.01 -2.42
C GLY A 59 -21.83 -28.59 -2.77
N LEU A 60 -21.05 -28.15 -1.77
CA LEU A 60 -19.62 -27.87 -1.90
C LEU A 60 -18.82 -29.17 -2.03
N ALA A 61 -19.13 -30.22 -1.26
CA ALA A 61 -18.48 -31.52 -1.38
C ALA A 61 -18.78 -32.17 -2.75
N ALA A 62 -20.00 -32.04 -3.26
CA ALA A 62 -20.37 -32.47 -4.61
C ALA A 62 -19.68 -31.63 -5.70
N GLY A 63 -19.54 -30.32 -5.49
CA GLY A 63 -18.87 -29.39 -6.41
C GLY A 63 -17.33 -29.45 -6.37
N PHE A 64 -16.73 -29.91 -5.27
CA PHE A 64 -15.28 -30.03 -5.08
C PHE A 64 -14.77 -31.48 -5.02
N GLY A 65 -15.64 -32.49 -4.98
CA GLY A 65 -15.23 -33.84 -4.59
C GLY A 65 -16.24 -34.94 -4.85
N SER A 66 -16.73 -35.08 -6.08
CA SER A 66 -16.90 -36.42 -6.66
C SER A 66 -15.63 -36.72 -7.47
N SER A 67 -14.61 -37.22 -6.77
CA SER A 67 -13.48 -37.90 -7.37
C SER A 67 -13.99 -39.16 -8.08
N ASP A 68 -14.36 -39.05 -9.35
CA ASP A 68 -14.42 -40.21 -10.23
C ASP A 68 -13.69 -39.89 -11.54
N SER A 69 -12.56 -40.56 -11.72
CA SER A 69 -11.62 -40.53 -12.85
C SER A 69 -10.75 -39.29 -13.07
N LEU A 70 -9.78 -39.09 -12.16
CA LEU A 70 -8.52 -38.37 -12.44
C LEU A 70 -7.39 -39.33 -12.93
N LEU A 71 -7.75 -40.43 -13.59
CA LEU A 71 -6.79 -41.42 -14.07
C LEU A 71 -7.28 -42.16 -15.33
N GLU A 72 -7.58 -41.41 -16.39
CA GLU A 72 -7.61 -41.96 -17.75
C GLU A 72 -6.49 -41.34 -18.57
N GLY A 73 -5.36 -42.03 -18.57
CA GLY A 73 -4.20 -41.69 -19.35
C GLY A 73 -4.46 -41.87 -20.83
N SER A 74 -4.74 -40.77 -21.54
CA SER A 74 -4.44 -40.59 -22.96
C SER A 74 -4.72 -39.13 -23.29
N SER A 75 -3.72 -38.24 -23.27
CA SER A 75 -3.09 -37.82 -24.52
C SER A 75 -1.91 -36.87 -24.26
N SER A 76 -0.91 -37.32 -23.49
CA SER A 76 0.42 -36.70 -23.54
C SER A 76 1.24 -37.30 -24.68
N LEU A 77 1.01 -36.76 -25.88
CA LEU A 77 1.92 -36.84 -27.03
C LEU A 77 1.90 -35.49 -27.74
N HIS A 78 2.22 -34.42 -26.99
CA HIS A 78 2.70 -33.19 -27.59
C HIS A 78 3.71 -32.49 -26.70
N GLU A 79 4.84 -32.18 -27.32
CA GLU A 79 6.06 -31.67 -26.77
C GLU A 79 5.96 -30.15 -26.63
N GLN A 80 5.38 -29.67 -25.52
CA GLN A 80 5.47 -28.26 -25.15
C GLN A 80 5.57 -28.11 -23.62
N PRO A 81 6.60 -27.41 -23.11
CA PRO A 81 6.76 -27.22 -21.68
C PRO A 81 5.79 -26.16 -21.16
N GLY A 82 4.98 -26.55 -20.17
CA GLY A 82 4.69 -25.67 -19.03
C GLY A 82 3.54 -24.67 -19.14
N SER A 83 2.51 -24.91 -19.95
CA SER A 83 1.25 -24.16 -19.82
C SER A 83 0.03 -25.09 -19.81
N ALA A 84 -0.01 -26.02 -18.84
CA ALA A 84 -1.33 -26.40 -18.37
C ALA A 84 -1.86 -25.17 -17.64
N ALA A 85 -2.68 -24.36 -18.32
CA ALA A 85 -3.60 -23.50 -17.62
C ALA A 85 -4.32 -24.45 -16.65
N VAL A 86 -4.05 -24.31 -15.36
CA VAL A 86 -4.97 -24.83 -14.36
C VAL A 86 -6.25 -24.07 -14.65
N ASP A 87 -7.14 -24.67 -15.42
CA ASP A 87 -8.47 -24.12 -15.65
C ASP A 87 -9.00 -23.77 -14.27
N SER A 88 -9.36 -22.50 -14.08
CA SER A 88 -9.96 -22.07 -12.84
C SER A 88 -11.08 -23.04 -12.55
N VAL A 89 -11.03 -23.66 -11.36
CA VAL A 89 -12.11 -24.51 -10.87
C VAL A 89 -13.32 -23.61 -10.72
N SER A 90 -14.02 -23.41 -11.84
CA SER A 90 -15.32 -22.81 -11.87
C SER A 90 -16.17 -23.82 -11.13
N PRO A 91 -16.75 -23.49 -9.97
CA PRO A 91 -17.67 -24.41 -9.35
C PRO A 91 -18.73 -24.72 -10.41
N GLN A 92 -18.76 -25.95 -10.93
CA GLN A 92 -19.94 -26.45 -11.62
C GLN A 92 -21.03 -26.48 -10.56
N LEU A 93 -21.70 -25.34 -10.36
CA LEU A 93 -22.93 -25.30 -9.59
C LEU A 93 -23.81 -26.39 -10.17
N ALA A 94 -24.34 -27.25 -9.32
CA ALA A 94 -25.30 -28.27 -9.69
C ALA A 94 -26.62 -27.59 -10.16
N THR A 95 -26.58 -26.96 -11.33
CA THR A 95 -27.73 -26.29 -11.97
C THR A 95 -28.58 -27.27 -12.77
N ALA A 96 -28.19 -28.55 -12.79
CA ALA A 96 -28.84 -29.62 -13.53
C ALA A 96 -30.33 -29.83 -13.18
N ASN A 97 -30.77 -29.38 -11.98
CA ASN A 97 -32.16 -29.47 -11.52
C ASN A 97 -32.89 -28.10 -11.48
N LEU A 98 -32.27 -27.01 -11.96
CA LEU A 98 -32.87 -25.67 -12.01
C LEU A 98 -33.63 -25.46 -13.31
N ASP A 99 -34.72 -24.68 -13.28
CA ASP A 99 -35.40 -24.27 -14.50
C ASP A 99 -34.52 -23.29 -15.33
N SER A 100 -34.83 -23.11 -16.62
CA SER A 100 -34.01 -22.30 -17.53
C SER A 100 -33.91 -20.83 -17.12
N GLU A 101 -34.93 -20.29 -16.43
CA GLU A 101 -34.96 -18.90 -15.97
C GLU A 101 -34.06 -18.72 -14.74
N GLN A 102 -34.11 -19.66 -13.79
CA GLN A 102 -33.24 -19.76 -12.64
C GLN A 102 -31.79 -19.99 -13.06
N GLN A 103 -31.53 -20.84 -14.06
CA GLN A 103 -30.20 -21.04 -14.62
C GLN A 103 -29.62 -19.72 -15.17
N GLN A 104 -30.43 -18.96 -15.90
CA GLN A 104 -30.00 -17.67 -16.46
C GLN A 104 -29.81 -16.60 -15.37
N ALA A 105 -30.68 -16.56 -14.36
CA ALA A 105 -30.54 -15.66 -13.21
C ALA A 105 -29.26 -15.96 -12.41
N VAL A 106 -28.95 -17.24 -12.17
CA VAL A 106 -27.72 -17.67 -11.51
C VAL A 106 -26.49 -17.31 -12.36
N ALA A 107 -26.51 -17.58 -13.66
CA ALA A 107 -25.40 -17.20 -14.55
C ALA A 107 -25.13 -15.69 -14.53
N ASN A 108 -26.17 -14.86 -14.61
CA ASN A 108 -26.05 -13.41 -14.53
C ASN A 108 -25.51 -12.95 -13.17
N ALA A 109 -25.95 -13.58 -12.07
CA ALA A 109 -25.46 -13.27 -10.72
C ALA A 109 -23.98 -13.63 -10.56
N VAL A 110 -23.54 -14.78 -11.06
CA VAL A 110 -22.14 -15.22 -11.04
C VAL A 110 -21.27 -14.28 -11.89
N GLN A 111 -21.71 -13.92 -13.10
CA GLN A 111 -20.98 -12.98 -13.95
C GLN A 111 -20.85 -11.61 -13.29
N ARG A 112 -21.92 -11.11 -12.66
CA ARG A 112 -21.89 -9.84 -11.93
C ARG A 112 -20.95 -9.91 -10.71
N ALA A 113 -20.97 -11.01 -9.97
CA ALA A 113 -20.06 -11.21 -8.85
C ALA A 113 -18.60 -11.25 -9.31
N ALA A 114 -18.30 -11.99 -10.39
CA ALA A 114 -16.96 -12.05 -10.99
C ALA A 114 -16.49 -10.67 -11.49
N ALA A 115 -17.38 -9.90 -12.14
CA ALA A 115 -17.05 -8.54 -12.58
C ALA A 115 -16.72 -7.61 -11.40
N LEU A 116 -17.51 -7.67 -10.33
CA LEU A 116 -17.25 -6.90 -9.10
C LEU A 116 -15.95 -7.34 -8.42
N GLN A 117 -15.65 -8.63 -8.42
CA GLN A 117 -14.40 -9.15 -7.87
C GLN A 117 -13.20 -8.65 -8.68
N ASN A 118 -13.23 -8.80 -10.01
CA ASN A 118 -12.16 -8.31 -10.89
C ASN A 118 -11.95 -6.80 -10.74
N GLN A 119 -13.03 -6.04 -10.57
CA GLN A 119 -12.94 -4.60 -10.31
C GLN A 119 -12.23 -4.32 -8.99
N ARG A 120 -12.60 -5.00 -7.90
CA ARG A 120 -11.94 -4.85 -6.59
C ARG A 120 -10.46 -5.23 -6.65
N SER A 121 -10.15 -6.36 -7.27
CA SER A 121 -8.77 -6.81 -7.49
C SER A 121 -7.93 -5.77 -8.21
N TRP A 122 -8.50 -5.14 -9.24
CA TRP A 122 -7.84 -4.06 -9.96
C TRP A 122 -7.68 -2.80 -9.12
N ASP A 123 -8.72 -2.41 -8.36
CA ASP A 123 -8.68 -1.23 -7.51
C ASP A 123 -7.62 -1.37 -6.39
N GLU A 124 -7.50 -2.56 -5.79
CA GLU A 124 -6.47 -2.87 -4.80
C GLU A 124 -5.06 -2.83 -5.42
N ALA A 125 -4.85 -3.48 -6.57
CA ALA A 125 -3.58 -3.44 -7.29
C ALA A 125 -3.19 -2.00 -7.72
N ALA A 126 -4.17 -1.19 -8.12
CA ALA A 126 -3.96 0.21 -8.49
C ALA A 126 -3.58 1.08 -7.30
N ALA A 127 -4.23 0.89 -6.15
CA ALA A 127 -3.89 1.59 -4.91
C ALA A 127 -2.46 1.27 -4.45
N GLU A 128 -2.08 -0.01 -4.51
CA GLU A 128 -0.72 -0.44 -4.17
C GLU A 128 0.33 0.09 -5.15
N ALA A 129 0.04 0.04 -6.46
CA ALA A 129 0.89 0.63 -7.48
C ALA A 129 1.15 2.13 -7.24
N GLU A 130 0.11 2.90 -6.88
CA GLU A 130 0.25 4.31 -6.55
C GLU A 130 1.12 4.53 -5.30
N ARG A 131 0.98 3.68 -4.28
CA ARG A 131 1.81 3.72 -3.07
C ARG A 131 3.28 3.46 -3.41
N LEU A 132 3.56 2.36 -4.13
CA LEU A 132 4.92 1.99 -4.51
C LEU A 132 5.54 3.01 -5.47
N GLU A 133 4.76 3.68 -6.32
CA GLU A 133 5.23 4.77 -7.17
C GLU A 133 5.73 5.97 -6.35
N LYS A 134 5.04 6.32 -5.25
CA LYS A 134 5.52 7.35 -4.31
C LYS A 134 6.85 6.95 -3.66
N VAL A 135 7.00 5.67 -3.30
CA VAL A 135 8.25 5.12 -2.78
C VAL A 135 9.37 5.22 -3.83
N ARG A 136 9.09 4.78 -5.07
CA ARG A 136 10.01 4.84 -6.20
C ARG A 136 10.45 6.29 -6.50
N ALA A 137 9.52 7.24 -6.47
CA ALA A 137 9.82 8.65 -6.68
C ALA A 137 10.73 9.20 -5.57
N THR A 138 10.45 8.88 -4.31
CA THR A 138 11.28 9.27 -3.16
C THR A 138 12.69 8.70 -3.25
N LEU A 139 12.80 7.41 -3.61
CA LEU A 139 14.06 6.71 -3.84
C LEU A 139 14.85 7.33 -4.99
N THR A 140 14.17 7.65 -6.10
CA THR A 140 14.79 8.30 -7.26
C THR A 140 15.37 9.66 -6.87
N SER A 141 14.61 10.49 -6.14
CA SER A 141 15.09 11.79 -5.66
C SER A 141 16.24 11.66 -4.65
N ALA A 142 16.27 10.62 -3.82
CA ALA A 142 17.41 10.35 -2.94
C ALA A 142 18.67 10.01 -3.74
N LEU A 143 18.56 9.15 -4.75
CA LEU A 143 19.67 8.78 -5.61
C LEU A 143 20.16 9.93 -6.51
N GLU A 144 19.26 10.78 -7.01
CA GLU A 144 19.61 11.95 -7.83
C GLU A 144 20.45 12.97 -7.06
N ARG A 145 20.12 13.22 -5.79
CA ARG A 145 20.89 14.15 -4.92
C ARG A 145 22.35 13.73 -4.76
N GLU A 146 22.60 12.42 -4.73
CA GLU A 146 23.93 11.83 -4.59
C GLU A 146 24.59 11.52 -5.95
N GLY A 147 23.93 11.85 -7.06
CA GLY A 147 24.41 11.53 -8.41
C GLY A 147 24.50 10.02 -8.69
N LEU A 148 23.67 9.21 -8.04
CA LEU A 148 23.63 7.74 -8.09
C LEU A 148 22.46 7.19 -8.94
N ALA A 149 21.62 8.04 -9.52
CA ALA A 149 20.43 7.61 -10.26
C ALA A 149 20.71 6.64 -11.43
N GLY A 150 21.89 6.73 -12.06
CA GLY A 150 22.30 5.81 -13.13
C GLY A 150 22.75 4.41 -12.67
N ASP A 151 22.93 4.22 -11.37
CA ASP A 151 23.40 2.97 -10.75
C ASP A 151 22.25 2.02 -10.36
N VAL A 152 21.03 2.53 -10.36
CA VAL A 152 19.82 1.81 -9.96
C VAL A 152 18.82 1.81 -11.10
N THR A 153 18.10 0.70 -11.27
CA THR A 153 16.95 0.60 -12.16
C THR A 153 15.78 0.06 -11.35
N THR A 154 14.60 0.62 -11.52
CA THR A 154 13.39 0.20 -10.81
C THR A 154 12.42 -0.45 -11.79
N SER A 155 11.73 -1.49 -11.35
CA SER A 155 10.65 -2.15 -12.08
C SER A 155 9.62 -2.70 -11.10
N TYR A 156 8.47 -3.13 -11.62
CA TYR A 156 7.42 -3.77 -10.84
C TYR A 156 7.24 -5.21 -11.30
N ASP A 157 7.13 -6.13 -10.36
CA ASP A 157 6.69 -7.51 -10.61
C ASP A 157 5.53 -7.86 -9.67
N HIS A 158 5.02 -9.09 -9.74
CA HIS A 158 3.92 -9.54 -8.88
C HIS A 158 4.26 -9.59 -7.39
N ARG A 159 5.53 -9.43 -7.00
CA ARG A 159 5.96 -9.39 -5.60
C ARG A 159 6.00 -7.96 -5.08
N GLY A 160 6.11 -6.95 -5.93
CA GLY A 160 6.17 -5.55 -5.54
C GLY A 160 7.16 -4.71 -6.33
N LEU A 161 7.77 -3.72 -5.68
CA LEU A 161 8.75 -2.82 -6.28
C LEU A 161 10.15 -3.45 -6.25
N VAL A 162 10.72 -3.70 -7.42
CA VAL A 162 12.06 -4.25 -7.59
C VAL A 162 13.05 -3.12 -7.84
N ILE A 163 14.04 -2.98 -6.96
CA ILE A 163 15.11 -1.98 -7.02
C ILE A 163 16.41 -2.71 -7.38
N SER A 164 16.77 -2.68 -8.66
CA SER A 164 17.91 -3.40 -9.21
C SER A 164 19.18 -2.55 -9.18
N LEU A 165 20.19 -2.98 -8.42
CA LEU A 165 21.51 -2.34 -8.38
C LEU A 165 22.35 -2.90 -9.54
N VAL A 166 22.43 -2.13 -10.62
CA VAL A 166 23.02 -2.60 -11.89
C VAL A 166 24.54 -2.41 -11.88
N SER A 167 25.29 -3.43 -12.29
CA SER A 167 26.77 -3.41 -12.27
C SER A 167 27.45 -2.51 -13.30
N ARG A 168 26.75 -1.61 -14.03
CA ARG A 168 27.38 -0.74 -15.04
C ARG A 168 28.55 0.08 -14.48
N HIS A 169 28.51 0.46 -13.20
CA HIS A 169 29.60 1.14 -12.49
C HIS A 169 30.21 0.31 -11.34
N VAL A 170 30.17 -1.03 -11.45
CA VAL A 170 30.84 -1.97 -10.54
C VAL A 170 30.35 -1.81 -9.09
N VAL A 171 29.12 -2.27 -8.80
CA VAL A 171 28.57 -2.30 -7.43
C VAL A 171 29.35 -3.28 -6.53
N PHE A 172 29.88 -4.35 -7.12
CA PHE A 172 30.69 -5.36 -6.44
C PHE A 172 32.04 -5.54 -7.10
N GLN A 173 33.07 -5.81 -6.30
CA GLN A 173 34.37 -6.21 -6.82
C GLN A 173 34.27 -7.47 -7.71
N ALA A 174 35.16 -7.61 -8.68
CA ALA A 174 35.14 -8.71 -9.64
C ALA A 174 35.26 -10.07 -8.93
N ASN A 175 34.31 -10.97 -9.17
CA ASN A 175 34.24 -12.32 -8.58
C ASN A 175 34.20 -12.36 -7.04
N LEU A 176 33.82 -11.26 -6.41
CA LEU A 176 33.69 -11.13 -4.95
C LEU A 176 32.28 -10.68 -4.56
N ALA A 177 31.94 -10.90 -3.29
CA ALA A 177 30.73 -10.40 -2.65
C ALA A 177 30.93 -9.08 -1.90
N SER A 178 32.15 -8.53 -1.91
CA SER A 178 32.46 -7.24 -1.29
C SER A 178 31.93 -6.09 -2.16
N LEU A 179 31.14 -5.20 -1.55
CA LEU A 179 30.67 -3.97 -2.18
C LEU A 179 31.85 -3.04 -2.48
N SER A 180 31.87 -2.46 -3.68
CA SER A 180 32.77 -1.35 -4.00
C SER A 180 32.39 -0.09 -3.23
N LEU A 181 33.27 0.92 -3.17
CA LEU A 181 32.91 2.21 -2.55
C LEU A 181 31.66 2.82 -3.19
N ARG A 182 31.51 2.71 -4.51
CA ARG A 182 30.32 3.17 -5.22
C ARG A 182 29.09 2.35 -4.84
N GLY A 183 29.20 1.03 -4.78
CA GLY A 183 28.09 0.15 -4.36
C GLY A 183 27.65 0.41 -2.92
N GLN A 184 28.60 0.72 -2.04
CA GLN A 184 28.33 1.17 -0.67
C GLN A 184 27.50 2.46 -0.66
N GLN A 185 27.91 3.48 -1.43
CA GLN A 185 27.16 4.73 -1.58
C GLN A 185 25.74 4.51 -2.10
N VAL A 186 25.54 3.59 -3.06
CA VAL A 186 24.21 3.24 -3.58
C VAL A 186 23.32 2.67 -2.46
N VAL A 187 23.82 1.67 -1.74
CA VAL A 187 23.06 1.06 -0.63
C VAL A 187 22.78 2.10 0.46
N ASP A 188 23.73 2.98 0.77
CA ASP A 188 23.57 4.02 1.78
C ASP A 188 22.55 5.08 1.37
N ALA A 189 22.43 5.39 0.08
CA ALA A 189 21.46 6.36 -0.43
C ALA A 189 20.03 5.81 -0.43
N VAL A 190 19.83 4.50 -0.65
CA VAL A 190 18.49 3.87 -0.63
C VAL A 190 18.03 3.51 0.78
N ALA A 191 18.96 3.20 1.70
CA ALA A 191 18.63 2.69 3.02
C ALA A 191 17.68 3.58 3.85
N PRO A 192 17.81 4.92 3.88
CA PRO A 192 16.89 5.78 4.63
C PRO A 192 15.44 5.68 4.12
N VAL A 193 15.25 5.53 2.81
CA VAL A 193 13.92 5.35 2.21
C VAL A 193 13.36 4.00 2.63
N LEU A 194 14.13 2.93 2.49
CA LEU A 194 13.71 1.56 2.87
C LEU A 194 13.40 1.43 4.37
N ARG A 195 14.15 2.12 5.22
CA ARG A 195 13.93 2.16 6.66
C ARG A 195 12.62 2.83 7.05
N SER A 196 12.15 3.80 6.27
CA SER A 196 10.89 4.49 6.52
C SER A 196 9.65 3.68 6.14
N LEU A 197 9.82 2.63 5.35
CA LEU A 197 8.76 1.69 4.99
C LEU A 197 8.52 0.69 6.13
N GLU A 198 7.37 0.03 6.14
CA GLU A 198 7.07 -1.10 7.04
C GLU A 198 7.11 -2.44 6.32
N ASP A 199 7.17 -2.42 4.99
CA ASP A 199 7.11 -3.59 4.12
C ASP A 199 8.25 -4.59 4.34
N PRO A 200 8.02 -5.91 4.23
CA PRO A 200 9.09 -6.88 4.15
C PRO A 200 9.98 -6.64 2.91
N LEU A 201 11.28 -6.88 3.05
CA LEU A 201 12.27 -6.70 1.99
C LEU A 201 12.95 -8.04 1.68
N GLN A 202 13.05 -8.35 0.40
CA GLN A 202 13.82 -9.49 -0.09
C GLN A 202 15.00 -9.02 -0.93
N ILE A 203 16.20 -9.45 -0.58
CA ILE A 203 17.42 -9.13 -1.31
C ILE A 203 17.79 -10.33 -2.19
N ASP A 204 17.71 -10.13 -3.50
CA ASP A 204 17.93 -11.16 -4.51
C ASP A 204 19.31 -11.01 -5.16
N GLY A 205 20.15 -12.02 -5.02
CA GLY A 205 21.47 -12.06 -5.63
C GLY A 205 21.45 -12.71 -7.01
N HIS A 206 22.09 -12.07 -8.00
CA HIS A 206 22.26 -12.62 -9.35
C HIS A 206 23.72 -12.59 -9.83
N THR A 207 24.10 -13.60 -10.61
CA THR A 207 25.35 -13.62 -11.40
C THR A 207 25.02 -13.50 -12.89
N ASN A 208 26.07 -13.39 -13.71
CA ASN A 208 25.93 -13.46 -15.16
C ASN A 208 26.22 -14.89 -15.65
N GLN A 209 25.93 -15.13 -16.93
CA GLN A 209 26.09 -16.44 -17.56
C GLN A 209 27.50 -16.68 -18.09
N VAL A 210 28.49 -15.89 -17.65
CA VAL A 210 29.87 -16.08 -18.07
C VAL A 210 30.44 -17.27 -17.30
N PRO A 211 30.97 -18.30 -17.96
CA PRO A 211 31.48 -19.49 -17.30
C PRO A 211 32.84 -19.21 -16.64
N VAL A 212 32.84 -18.38 -15.60
CA VAL A 212 34.01 -18.06 -14.79
C VAL A 212 33.76 -18.61 -13.40
N LYS A 213 34.62 -19.51 -12.94
CA LYS A 213 34.55 -20.01 -11.58
C LYS A 213 34.82 -18.85 -10.60
N PRO A 214 33.91 -18.58 -9.63
CA PRO A 214 34.17 -17.59 -8.60
C PRO A 214 35.46 -17.90 -7.83
N LYS A 215 36.19 -16.85 -7.41
CA LYS A 215 37.51 -17.03 -6.80
C LYS A 215 37.47 -17.71 -5.43
N TYR A 216 36.47 -17.37 -4.61
CA TYR A 216 36.34 -17.85 -3.23
C TYR A 216 34.99 -18.53 -2.95
N TYR A 217 34.21 -18.81 -3.98
CA TYR A 217 32.88 -19.42 -3.87
C TYR A 217 32.84 -20.71 -4.68
N ALA A 218 32.12 -21.72 -4.18
CA ALA A 218 32.04 -23.01 -4.86
C ALA A 218 31.31 -22.90 -6.20
N THR A 219 30.19 -22.18 -6.22
CA THR A 219 29.33 -21.98 -7.40
C THR A 219 28.81 -20.53 -7.49
N ASP A 220 28.12 -20.24 -8.59
CA ASP A 220 27.39 -18.97 -8.76
C ASP A 220 26.27 -18.79 -7.73
N TRP A 221 25.67 -19.89 -7.26
CA TRP A 221 24.67 -19.83 -6.19
C TRP A 221 25.28 -19.24 -4.93
N ASP A 222 26.44 -19.74 -4.52
CA ASP A 222 27.19 -19.26 -3.35
C ASP A 222 27.59 -17.78 -3.51
N LEU A 223 28.11 -17.38 -4.67
CA LEU A 223 28.50 -15.99 -4.93
C LEU A 223 27.29 -15.05 -4.91
N SER A 224 26.17 -15.47 -5.50
CA SER A 224 24.95 -14.67 -5.55
C SER A 224 24.34 -14.48 -4.16
N ALA A 225 24.22 -15.56 -3.38
CA ALA A 225 23.72 -15.50 -2.01
C ALA A 225 24.64 -14.64 -1.12
N ALA A 226 25.96 -14.79 -1.24
CA ALA A 226 26.90 -13.98 -0.48
C ALA A 226 26.79 -12.48 -0.80
N ARG A 227 26.56 -12.11 -2.07
CA ARG A 227 26.33 -10.70 -2.46
C ARG A 227 25.06 -10.14 -1.83
N ALA A 228 23.98 -10.90 -1.87
CA ALA A 228 22.71 -10.51 -1.25
C ALA A 228 22.86 -10.35 0.28
N VAL A 229 23.54 -11.28 0.94
CA VAL A 229 23.87 -11.19 2.37
C VAL A 229 24.72 -9.95 2.68
N THR A 230 25.71 -9.59 1.84
CA THR A 230 26.50 -8.37 2.06
C THR A 230 25.62 -7.11 2.05
N VAL A 231 24.65 -7.03 1.14
CA VAL A 231 23.71 -5.90 1.06
C VAL A 231 22.77 -5.90 2.27
N LEU A 232 22.19 -7.06 2.61
CA LEU A 232 21.34 -7.22 3.79
C LEU A 232 22.08 -6.76 5.06
N ARG A 233 23.29 -7.26 5.30
CA ARG A 233 24.09 -6.91 6.47
C ARG A 233 24.41 -5.42 6.52
N ARG A 234 24.66 -4.77 5.38
CA ARG A 234 24.87 -3.32 5.36
C ARG A 234 23.60 -2.57 5.76
N LEU A 235 22.43 -2.98 5.24
CA LEU A 235 21.14 -2.39 5.60
C LEU A 235 20.83 -2.57 7.09
N GLU A 236 21.02 -3.77 7.63
CA GLU A 236 20.79 -4.09 9.03
C GLU A 236 21.82 -3.40 9.96
N GLU A 237 23.11 -3.71 9.79
CA GLU A 237 24.17 -3.35 10.73
C GLU A 237 24.53 -1.85 10.67
N GLN A 238 24.48 -1.23 9.50
CA GLN A 238 24.89 0.18 9.34
C GLN A 238 23.71 1.16 9.35
N HIS A 239 22.55 0.76 8.83
CA HIS A 239 21.38 1.63 8.72
C HIS A 239 20.26 1.30 9.71
N GLY A 240 20.37 0.18 10.42
CA GLY A 240 19.43 -0.21 11.48
C GLY A 240 18.07 -0.67 10.95
N LEU A 241 18.04 -1.30 9.78
CA LEU A 241 16.81 -1.92 9.29
C LEU A 241 16.46 -3.15 10.16
N PRO A 242 15.19 -3.32 10.58
CA PRO A 242 14.78 -4.46 11.41
C PRO A 242 15.02 -5.81 10.71
N ALA A 243 15.70 -6.74 11.39
CA ALA A 243 16.10 -8.02 10.82
C ALA A 243 14.92 -8.93 10.43
N ASP A 244 13.80 -8.83 11.15
CA ASP A 244 12.55 -9.56 10.89
C ASP A 244 11.88 -9.20 9.56
N ARG A 245 12.23 -8.03 9.00
CA ARG A 245 11.77 -7.61 7.67
C ARG A 245 12.71 -8.03 6.55
N LEU A 246 13.91 -8.53 6.83
CA LEU A 246 14.94 -8.77 5.83
C LEU A 246 15.03 -10.26 5.50
N SER A 247 15.00 -10.58 4.21
CA SER A 247 15.23 -11.92 3.70
C SER A 247 16.19 -11.88 2.50
N VAL A 248 16.81 -13.02 2.19
CA VAL A 248 17.76 -13.15 1.07
C VAL A 248 17.41 -14.36 0.22
N ALA A 249 17.52 -14.21 -1.10
CA ALA A 249 17.60 -15.32 -2.04
C ALA A 249 18.85 -15.18 -2.94
N GLY A 250 19.48 -16.29 -3.29
CA GLY A 250 20.52 -16.35 -4.31
C GLY A 250 20.03 -17.15 -5.49
N TYR A 251 20.13 -16.63 -6.72
CA TYR A 251 19.66 -17.31 -7.93
C TYR A 251 20.78 -17.74 -8.88
N GLY A 252 22.03 -17.42 -8.58
CA GLY A 252 23.14 -17.58 -9.52
C GLY A 252 22.81 -16.91 -10.87
N HIS A 253 23.04 -17.64 -11.97
CA HIS A 253 22.79 -17.16 -13.33
C HIS A 253 21.42 -17.57 -13.91
N THR A 254 20.58 -18.24 -13.11
CA THR A 254 19.36 -18.93 -13.59
C THR A 254 18.18 -17.99 -13.89
N ARG A 255 18.24 -16.74 -13.41
CA ARG A 255 17.22 -15.70 -13.65
C ARG A 255 17.83 -14.48 -14.37
N PRO A 256 18.19 -14.59 -15.66
CA PRO A 256 18.63 -13.45 -16.45
C PRO A 256 17.50 -12.44 -16.60
N LEU A 257 17.80 -11.14 -16.46
CA LEU A 257 16.87 -10.06 -16.79
C LEU A 257 16.91 -9.76 -18.29
N VAL A 258 18.09 -9.86 -18.89
CA VAL A 258 18.30 -9.70 -20.32
C VAL A 258 18.85 -11.02 -20.86
N ASP A 259 18.33 -11.44 -22.01
CA ASP A 259 18.83 -12.61 -22.74
C ASP A 259 20.37 -12.61 -22.79
N PRO A 260 21.04 -13.67 -22.30
CA PRO A 260 22.50 -13.77 -22.27
C PRO A 260 23.16 -13.61 -23.64
N SER A 261 22.46 -13.91 -24.74
CA SER A 261 22.96 -13.78 -26.11
C SER A 261 23.12 -12.32 -26.56
N LYS A 262 22.43 -11.36 -25.91
CA LYS A 262 22.48 -9.95 -26.29
C LYS A 262 23.77 -9.27 -25.80
N PRO A 263 24.43 -8.44 -26.61
CA PRO A 263 25.58 -7.66 -26.17
C PRO A 263 25.28 -6.80 -24.93
N GLY A 264 26.16 -6.83 -23.94
CA GLY A 264 26.00 -6.07 -22.69
C GLY A 264 25.10 -6.71 -21.63
N SER A 265 24.40 -7.82 -21.93
CA SER A 265 23.54 -8.55 -20.99
C SER A 265 24.25 -8.92 -19.69
N GLN A 266 25.53 -9.28 -19.77
CA GLN A 266 26.35 -9.72 -18.63
C GLN A 266 26.48 -8.66 -17.53
N ALA A 267 26.53 -7.37 -17.90
CA ALA A 267 26.63 -6.27 -16.94
C ALA A 267 25.28 -5.99 -16.25
N VAL A 268 24.18 -6.30 -16.93
CA VAL A 268 22.82 -6.13 -16.42
C VAL A 268 22.41 -7.32 -15.55
N ASN A 269 22.71 -8.55 -15.99
CA ASN A 269 22.36 -9.78 -15.28
C ASN A 269 23.14 -9.95 -13.98
N LYS A 270 24.38 -9.43 -13.92
CA LYS A 270 25.14 -9.35 -12.67
C LYS A 270 24.61 -8.17 -11.83
N ARG A 271 23.62 -8.43 -10.99
CA ARG A 271 22.96 -7.43 -10.16
C ARG A 271 22.58 -7.98 -8.80
N VAL A 272 22.20 -7.09 -7.90
CA VAL A 272 21.47 -7.43 -6.69
C VAL A 272 20.20 -6.61 -6.69
N ASP A 273 19.07 -7.27 -6.52
CA ASP A 273 17.77 -6.63 -6.51
C ASP A 273 17.29 -6.53 -5.06
N ILE A 274 16.77 -5.38 -4.66
CA ILE A 274 16.07 -5.19 -3.39
C ILE A 274 14.59 -5.09 -3.74
N VAL A 275 13.81 -6.07 -3.30
CA VAL A 275 12.37 -6.15 -3.56
C VAL A 275 11.62 -5.68 -2.33
N VAL A 276 10.84 -4.62 -2.47
CA VAL A 276 9.83 -4.22 -1.49
C VAL A 276 8.61 -5.09 -1.71
N LEU A 277 8.34 -6.02 -0.79
CA LEU A 277 7.27 -6.99 -0.94
C LEU A 277 5.91 -6.34 -0.66
N THR A 278 4.93 -6.67 -1.49
CA THR A 278 3.53 -6.31 -1.28
C THR A 278 2.81 -7.35 -0.42
N ASP A 279 1.75 -6.92 0.27
CA ASP A 279 0.84 -7.77 1.05
C ASP A 279 -0.43 -8.16 0.29
N LEU A 280 -0.56 -7.75 -0.98
CA LEU A 280 -1.67 -8.12 -1.86
C LEU A 280 -1.86 -9.63 -1.95
N ALA A 281 -3.12 -10.07 -2.08
CA ALA A 281 -3.39 -11.47 -2.37
C ALA A 281 -2.83 -11.85 -3.74
N PRO A 282 -2.41 -13.12 -3.97
CA PRO A 282 -1.70 -13.51 -5.19
C PRO A 282 -2.39 -13.16 -6.51
N GLN A 283 -3.74 -13.20 -6.52
CA GLN A 283 -4.56 -12.87 -7.68
C GLN A 283 -4.55 -11.36 -8.01
N ASP A 284 -4.45 -10.50 -7.01
CA ASP A 284 -4.42 -9.04 -7.16
C ASP A 284 -2.99 -8.60 -7.47
N ALA A 285 -2.00 -9.23 -6.80
CA ALA A 285 -0.58 -9.00 -7.03
C ALA A 285 -0.16 -9.31 -8.48
N ALA A 286 -0.82 -10.26 -9.15
CA ALA A 286 -0.59 -10.54 -10.57
C ALA A 286 -0.92 -9.36 -11.50
N LEU A 287 -1.81 -8.45 -11.08
CA LEU A 287 -2.20 -7.24 -11.82
C LEU A 287 -1.28 -6.05 -11.55
N LEU A 288 -0.41 -6.14 -10.53
CA LEU A 288 0.43 -5.05 -10.07
C LEU A 288 1.33 -4.45 -11.16
N PRO A 289 2.00 -5.23 -12.04
CA PRO A 289 2.84 -4.67 -13.09
C PRO A 289 2.07 -3.79 -14.07
N ASP A 290 0.86 -4.21 -14.47
CA ASP A 290 0.00 -3.47 -15.40
C ASP A 290 -0.58 -2.22 -14.74
N ALA A 291 -0.98 -2.33 -13.47
CA ALA A 291 -1.45 -1.20 -12.67
C ALA A 291 -0.35 -0.16 -12.47
N ALA A 292 0.89 -0.59 -12.20
CA ALA A 292 2.04 0.29 -12.08
C ALA A 292 2.41 0.99 -13.39
N ALA A 293 2.38 0.27 -14.52
CA ALA A 293 2.60 0.87 -15.84
C ALA A 293 1.57 1.97 -16.15
N LYS A 294 0.30 1.76 -15.75
CA LYS A 294 -0.74 2.78 -15.86
C LYS A 294 -0.47 3.98 -14.95
N ALA A 295 -0.14 3.75 -13.67
CA ALA A 295 0.18 4.82 -12.73
C ALA A 295 1.38 5.67 -13.19
N GLU A 296 2.43 5.04 -13.73
CA GLU A 296 3.58 5.74 -14.30
C GLU A 296 3.18 6.62 -15.50
N ALA A 297 2.31 6.12 -16.38
CA ALA A 297 1.81 6.88 -17.52
C ALA A 297 0.98 8.09 -17.07
N ASP A 298 0.06 7.90 -16.13
CA ASP A 298 -0.79 8.96 -15.59
C ASP A 298 0.05 10.05 -14.89
N ALA A 299 1.06 9.65 -14.10
CA ALA A 299 2.00 10.56 -13.45
C ALA A 299 2.87 11.35 -14.46
N ALA A 300 3.26 10.71 -15.57
CA ALA A 300 4.00 11.37 -16.64
C ALA A 300 3.14 12.42 -17.37
N GLU A 301 1.86 12.11 -17.63
CA GLU A 301 0.91 13.06 -18.20
C GLU A 301 0.67 14.26 -17.28
N GLU A 302 0.48 14.03 -15.98
CA GLU A 302 0.27 15.10 -15.01
C GLU A 302 1.49 16.03 -14.94
N LYS A 303 2.71 15.48 -14.87
CA LYS A 303 3.95 16.26 -14.93
C LYS A 303 4.05 17.08 -16.21
N ALA A 304 3.64 16.53 -17.36
CA ALA A 304 3.64 17.26 -18.63
C ALA A 304 2.63 18.43 -18.61
N ARG A 305 1.42 18.22 -18.09
CA ARG A 305 0.39 19.26 -17.94
C ARG A 305 0.83 20.36 -16.97
N GLY A 306 1.46 19.99 -15.84
CA GLY A 306 2.01 20.95 -14.87
C GLY A 306 3.14 21.81 -15.43
N LYS A 307 4.07 21.21 -16.20
CA LYS A 307 5.11 21.95 -16.93
C LYS A 307 4.52 22.90 -17.98
N ALA A 308 3.44 22.50 -18.67
CA ALA A 308 2.76 23.35 -19.63
C ALA A 308 2.08 24.56 -18.96
N ARG A 309 1.40 24.34 -17.82
CA ARG A 309 0.76 25.41 -17.02
C ARG A 309 1.79 26.42 -16.51
N THR A 310 2.86 25.95 -15.85
CA THR A 310 3.94 26.82 -15.35
C THR A 310 4.65 27.60 -16.47
N LYS A 311 4.84 26.99 -17.64
CA LYS A 311 5.36 27.69 -18.83
C LYS A 311 4.40 28.76 -19.35
N ALA A 312 3.09 28.48 -19.34
CA ALA A 312 2.05 29.43 -19.74
C ALA A 312 1.95 30.61 -18.77
N GLU A 313 2.00 30.37 -17.46
CA GLU A 313 2.03 31.39 -16.40
C GLU A 313 3.26 32.29 -16.53
N ARG A 314 4.47 31.71 -16.66
CA ARG A 314 5.70 32.48 -16.89
C ARG A 314 5.64 33.32 -18.18
N LYS A 315 5.00 32.82 -19.23
CA LYS A 315 4.80 33.57 -20.49
C LYS A 315 3.80 34.71 -20.31
N ALA A 316 2.73 34.51 -19.54
CA ALA A 316 1.74 35.53 -19.21
C ALA A 316 2.36 36.63 -18.33
N GLU A 317 3.12 36.26 -17.28
CA GLU A 317 3.81 37.22 -16.40
C GLU A 317 4.86 38.04 -17.18
N ARG A 318 5.62 37.41 -18.09
CA ARG A 318 6.57 38.13 -18.96
C ARG A 318 5.86 39.08 -19.93
N LYS A 319 4.65 38.74 -20.39
CA LYS A 319 3.84 39.61 -21.26
C LYS A 319 3.26 40.79 -20.47
N ALA A 320 2.81 40.57 -19.24
CA ALA A 320 2.32 41.62 -18.34
C ALA A 320 3.44 42.60 -17.96
N ARG A 321 4.63 42.11 -17.58
CA ARG A 321 5.81 42.97 -17.31
C ARG A 321 6.25 43.79 -18.52
N LYS A 322 6.11 43.24 -19.74
CA LYS A 322 6.45 43.95 -20.98
C LYS A 322 5.37 44.95 -21.42
N ALA A 323 4.15 44.85 -20.89
CA ALA A 323 3.03 45.74 -21.20
C ALA A 323 2.94 46.98 -20.28
N GLY A 324 3.89 47.15 -19.35
CA GLY A 324 3.99 48.37 -18.53
C GLY A 324 2.87 48.58 -17.52
N THR A 325 2.13 47.52 -17.15
CA THR A 325 1.10 47.61 -16.10
C THR A 325 1.75 47.28 -14.75
N SER A 326 2.31 48.28 -14.08
CA SER A 326 2.42 48.23 -12.61
C SER A 326 0.99 48.26 -12.03
N PRO A 327 0.66 47.47 -11.00
CA PRO A 327 -0.55 47.74 -10.24
C PRO A 327 -0.35 49.06 -9.52
N ASP A 328 -1.21 50.01 -9.84
CA ASP A 328 -1.32 51.35 -9.25
C ASP A 328 -1.29 51.28 -7.72
N SER A 329 -0.42 52.10 -7.12
CA SER A 329 -0.59 52.57 -5.74
C SER A 329 -1.76 53.56 -5.72
N PRO A 330 -2.72 53.48 -4.79
CA PRO A 330 -3.65 54.58 -4.59
C PRO A 330 -2.95 55.69 -3.82
N ASP A 331 -2.79 56.83 -4.49
CA ASP A 331 -2.32 58.11 -3.96
C ASP A 331 -3.40 58.80 -3.12
N ASP A 332 -2.93 59.72 -2.29
CA ASP A 332 -3.53 60.45 -1.16
C ASP A 332 -4.93 61.07 -1.33
N SER A 333 -5.64 61.19 -0.20
CA SER A 333 -6.50 62.35 0.08
C SER A 333 -6.40 62.79 1.54
N HIS A 334 -5.89 64.02 1.69
CA HIS A 334 -5.90 64.87 2.88
C HIS A 334 -7.17 64.83 3.72
N ASP A 335 -7.02 64.84 5.06
CA ASP A 335 -7.76 65.81 5.87
C ASP A 335 -6.95 66.22 7.12
N SER A 336 -6.98 67.51 7.41
CA SER A 336 -6.21 68.23 8.42
C SER A 336 -7.08 68.55 9.63
N ASP A 337 -6.57 68.38 10.86
CA ASP A 337 -6.71 69.38 11.93
C ASP A 337 -5.99 69.00 13.24
N GLY A 338 -5.35 70.01 13.88
CA GLY A 338 -5.41 70.14 15.34
C GLY A 338 -4.17 69.84 16.21
N ALA A 339 -3.17 70.73 16.15
CA ALA A 339 -2.24 71.20 17.21
C ALA A 339 -2.15 70.50 18.60
N HIS A 340 -0.92 70.22 19.08
CA HIS A 340 -0.27 71.03 20.15
C HIS A 340 1.19 70.61 20.48
N ALA A 341 2.08 71.61 20.39
CA ALA A 341 3.18 71.98 21.30
C ALA A 341 4.34 71.02 21.65
N ALA A 342 5.50 71.36 21.08
CA ALA A 342 6.77 71.72 21.74
C ALA A 342 7.49 70.72 22.69
N ALA A 343 8.67 70.23 22.27
CA ALA A 343 9.98 70.68 22.78
C ALA A 343 11.10 69.67 22.40
N ALA A 344 12.08 70.15 21.64
CA ALA A 344 13.46 69.63 21.58
C ALA A 344 14.32 70.50 22.55
N PRO A 345 15.60 70.21 22.87
CA PRO A 345 16.55 69.42 22.08
C PRO A 345 17.60 68.59 22.86
N THR A 346 18.54 68.03 22.09
CA THR A 346 19.96 67.69 22.37
C THR A 346 20.31 66.19 22.36
N GLY A 347 21.14 65.80 21.37
CA GLY A 347 21.78 64.48 21.21
C GLY A 347 23.07 64.36 22.05
N PRO A 348 24.15 63.67 21.60
CA PRO A 348 24.30 62.79 20.43
C PRO A 348 24.98 61.43 20.74
N ASP A 349 25.18 60.63 19.69
CA ASP A 349 26.30 59.68 19.44
C ASP A 349 26.66 58.59 20.47
N SER A 350 26.64 57.32 20.05
CA SER A 350 27.85 56.63 19.52
C SER A 350 27.71 55.10 19.46
N LYS A 351 28.06 54.57 18.29
CA LYS A 351 28.88 53.39 17.98
C LYS A 351 29.00 52.18 18.94
N GLU A 352 29.00 51.04 18.26
CA GLU A 352 29.97 49.93 18.37
C GLU A 352 29.73 48.74 19.31
N GLN A 353 29.90 47.57 18.66
CA GLN A 353 30.44 46.30 19.16
C GLN A 353 29.48 45.50 20.08
N ARG A 354 29.29 44.19 19.87
CA ARG A 354 30.30 43.19 19.53
C ARG A 354 29.66 41.92 18.97
#